data_AF-A0A4R0HBS2-F1
#
_entry.id   AF-A0A4R0HBS2-F1
#
_cell.length_a   1.000
_cell.length_b   1.000
_cell.length_c   1.000
_cell.angle_alpha   90.00
_cell.angle_beta   90.00
_cell.angle_gamma   90.00
#
_symmetry.space_group_name_H-M   'P 1'
#
loop_
_entity.id
_entity.type
_entity.pdbx_description
1 polymer ?
#
loop_
_entity_poly.entity_id
_entity_poly.type
_entity_poly.pdbx_seq_one_letter_code
_entity_poly.pdbx_strand_id
1 'polypeptide(L)'
;MIESKLTELLERAGNRTNVGPPPIEAIRAGVARRRRRRAGALSAVGVAAAVVAVGGTLLLAGGPIFTNPAPPAASTPPANAATRLVGIGHAAIAVPEQWGTNQLGCGTPQKDTVIIDAGPQNLCLVDRPKGVESVLVRSGKPIGFRADETFQLDGVRAERQRTTCTGDSPLTVCSGTVFIPSLDVAFQAESSTNAGEVHGILARIMIVSDTIGVPEPLFSESNPAARFSQQYADRLTALGLKPNIQTRKSPGSIPGNILAVSPSPGTMLTSGATVTVTVVTQP
;
A
#
# COMPACT_ATOMS: atom_id res chain seq x y z
N MET A 1 -20.85 7.84 -51.15
CA MET A 1 -21.46 6.53 -51.48
C MET A 1 -20.79 5.33 -50.77
N ILE A 2 -19.83 5.54 -49.87
CA ILE A 2 -19.09 4.46 -49.17
C ILE A 2 -19.60 4.26 -47.72
N GLU A 3 -20.10 5.30 -47.06
CA GLU A 3 -20.59 5.23 -45.67
C GLU A 3 -21.85 4.37 -45.51
N SER A 4 -22.77 4.39 -46.47
CA SER A 4 -24.00 3.60 -46.39
C SER A 4 -23.76 2.08 -46.39
N LYS A 5 -22.64 1.61 -46.97
CA LYS A 5 -22.27 0.19 -46.96
C LYS A 5 -21.67 -0.26 -45.63
N LEU A 6 -21.10 0.65 -44.83
CA LEU A 6 -20.46 0.30 -43.56
C LEU A 6 -21.51 0.06 -42.47
N THR A 7 -22.56 0.88 -42.45
CA THR A 7 -23.68 0.74 -41.52
C THR A 7 -24.44 -0.57 -41.77
N GLU A 8 -24.66 -0.94 -43.03
CA GLU A 8 -25.35 -2.18 -43.41
C GLU A 8 -24.55 -3.46 -43.04
N LEU A 9 -23.21 -3.39 -43.08
CA LEU A 9 -22.34 -4.51 -42.70
C LEU A 9 -22.29 -4.72 -41.17
N LEU A 10 -22.37 -3.65 -40.38
CA LEU A 10 -22.40 -3.73 -38.92
C LEU A 10 -23.73 -4.28 -38.40
N GLU A 11 -24.84 -3.89 -39.02
CA GLU A 11 -26.18 -4.38 -38.65
C GLU A 11 -26.35 -5.87 -38.99
N ARG A 12 -25.75 -6.34 -40.10
CA ARG A 12 -25.75 -7.77 -40.46
C ARG A 12 -24.86 -8.64 -39.56
N ALA A 13 -23.88 -8.06 -38.85
CA ALA A 13 -23.03 -8.79 -37.91
C ALA A 13 -23.70 -9.02 -36.55
N GLY A 14 -24.53 -8.09 -36.07
CA GLY A 14 -25.25 -8.21 -34.80
C GLY A 14 -26.31 -9.32 -34.78
N ASN A 15 -26.92 -9.63 -35.93
CA ASN A 15 -27.97 -10.63 -36.05
C ASN A 15 -27.47 -12.10 -36.10
N ARG A 16 -26.15 -12.34 -36.00
CA ARG A 16 -25.58 -13.71 -36.02
C ARG A 16 -25.15 -14.25 -34.66
N THR A 17 -25.20 -13.46 -33.60
CA THR A 17 -24.93 -13.94 -32.24
C THR A 17 -26.23 -14.29 -31.53
N ASN A 18 -26.59 -15.57 -31.59
CA ASN A 18 -27.67 -16.12 -30.78
C ASN A 18 -27.21 -16.16 -29.32
N VAL A 19 -27.50 -15.09 -28.58
CA VAL A 19 -27.24 -15.02 -27.14
C VAL A 19 -28.34 -15.79 -26.42
N GLY A 20 -28.00 -17.03 -26.01
CA GLY A 20 -28.90 -17.83 -25.18
C GLY A 20 -29.23 -17.13 -23.86
N PRO A 21 -30.39 -17.45 -23.25
CA PRO A 21 -30.82 -16.80 -22.02
C PRO A 21 -29.77 -16.98 -20.91
N PRO A 22 -29.53 -15.94 -20.08
CA PRO A 22 -28.57 -16.02 -19.00
C PRO A 22 -28.96 -17.15 -18.02
N PRO A 23 -28.00 -17.98 -17.56
CA PRO A 23 -28.30 -19.11 -16.68
C PRO A 23 -28.52 -18.64 -15.23
N ILE A 24 -29.60 -17.92 -14.98
CA ILE A 24 -29.95 -17.38 -13.65
C ILE A 24 -30.21 -18.53 -12.64
N GLU A 25 -30.68 -19.69 -13.11
CA GLU A 25 -30.91 -20.89 -12.28
C GLU A 25 -29.60 -21.48 -11.72
N ALA A 26 -28.50 -21.44 -12.50
CA ALA A 26 -27.19 -21.91 -12.04
C ALA A 26 -26.59 -21.02 -10.94
N ILE A 27 -26.88 -19.71 -11.00
CA ILE A 27 -26.44 -18.73 -10.01
C ILE A 27 -27.23 -18.90 -8.70
N ARG A 28 -28.54 -19.19 -8.78
CA ARG A 28 -29.37 -19.45 -7.58
C ARG A 28 -29.00 -20.76 -6.87
N ALA A 29 -28.64 -21.81 -7.60
CA ALA A 29 -28.25 -23.10 -7.03
C ALA A 29 -26.93 -23.05 -6.22
N GLY A 30 -25.99 -22.17 -6.59
CA GLY A 30 -24.70 -22.01 -5.89
C GLY A 30 -24.81 -21.39 -4.49
N VAL A 31 -25.78 -20.49 -4.29
CA VAL A 31 -25.95 -19.75 -3.03
C VAL A 31 -26.55 -20.63 -1.93
N ALA A 32 -27.46 -21.54 -2.27
CA ALA A 32 -28.08 -22.44 -1.30
C ALA A 32 -27.11 -23.49 -0.70
N ARG A 33 -26.11 -23.92 -1.47
CA ARG A 33 -25.16 -24.98 -1.07
C ARG A 33 -24.12 -24.48 -0.05
N ARG A 34 -23.75 -23.19 -0.10
CA ARG A 34 -22.78 -22.57 0.82
C ARG A 34 -23.36 -22.33 2.22
N ARG A 35 -24.67 -22.08 2.33
CA ARG A 35 -25.33 -21.81 3.62
C ARG A 35 -25.45 -23.07 4.50
N ARG A 36 -25.66 -24.25 3.90
CA ARG A 36 -25.74 -25.52 4.66
C ARG A 36 -24.41 -25.97 5.26
N ARG A 37 -23.26 -25.58 4.69
CA ARG A 37 -21.93 -25.95 5.22
C ARG A 37 -21.53 -25.15 6.47
N ARG A 38 -22.21 -24.06 6.82
CA ARG A 38 -21.87 -23.22 7.99
C ARG A 38 -22.67 -23.52 9.25
N ALA A 39 -23.62 -24.48 9.22
CA ALA A 39 -24.50 -24.78 10.35
C ALA A 39 -24.13 -26.09 11.12
N GLY A 40 -22.96 -26.69 10.86
CA GLY A 40 -22.63 -28.03 11.37
C GLY A 40 -21.24 -28.20 11.96
N ALA A 41 -20.71 -27.20 12.67
CA ALA A 41 -19.41 -27.34 13.35
C ALA A 41 -19.35 -26.53 14.66
N LEU A 42 -20.22 -26.87 15.62
CA LEU A 42 -20.04 -26.53 17.04
C LEU A 42 -20.56 -27.71 17.86
N SER A 43 -19.64 -28.56 18.36
CA SER A 43 -19.84 -29.37 19.58
C SER A 43 -18.53 -30.07 20.00
N ALA A 44 -18.11 -29.76 21.23
CA ALA A 44 -17.39 -30.58 22.23
C ALA A 44 -15.96 -31.09 21.89
N VAL A 45 -14.94 -31.04 22.75
CA VAL A 45 -14.73 -31.62 24.11
C VAL A 45 -13.43 -30.95 24.65
N GLY A 46 -13.09 -30.76 25.93
CA GLY A 46 -13.56 -31.18 27.24
C GLY A 46 -12.45 -30.83 28.25
N VAL A 47 -12.83 -30.48 29.48
CA VAL A 47 -11.97 -30.07 30.58
C VAL A 47 -11.14 -31.25 31.10
N ALA A 48 -9.85 -31.05 31.37
CA ALA A 48 -9.07 -31.90 32.27
C ALA A 48 -8.20 -31.02 33.19
N ALA A 49 -8.68 -30.81 34.40
CA ALA A 49 -7.88 -30.33 35.52
C ALA A 49 -7.12 -31.51 36.13
N ALA A 50 -5.81 -31.38 36.31
CA ALA A 50 -5.02 -32.29 37.13
C ALA A 50 -4.24 -31.48 38.16
N VAL A 51 -4.74 -31.49 39.39
CA VAL A 51 -4.04 -31.10 40.60
C VAL A 51 -3.20 -32.30 41.03
N VAL A 52 -1.87 -32.13 41.10
CA VAL A 52 -1.02 -33.00 41.91
C VAL A 52 -0.10 -32.10 42.71
N ALA A 53 -0.50 -31.88 43.97
CA ALA A 53 0.38 -31.42 45.03
C ALA A 53 1.07 -32.65 45.63
N VAL A 54 2.40 -32.70 45.54
CA VAL A 54 3.22 -33.57 46.39
C VAL A 54 4.38 -32.70 46.89
N GLY A 55 4.43 -32.54 48.22
CA GLY A 55 5.50 -31.82 48.91
C GLY A 55 6.79 -32.63 49.01
N GLY A 56 7.87 -31.95 49.40
CA GLY A 56 9.14 -32.60 49.73
C GLY A 56 10.33 -31.65 49.79
N THR A 57 10.51 -31.06 50.97
CA THR A 57 11.77 -30.75 51.70
C THR A 57 13.09 -30.39 50.99
N LEU A 58 13.67 -29.27 51.48
CA LEU A 58 15.02 -28.71 51.32
C LEU A 58 16.19 -29.70 51.19
N LEU A 59 17.16 -29.39 50.31
CA LEU A 59 18.61 -29.55 50.55
C LEU A 59 19.42 -28.58 49.65
N LEU A 60 20.45 -28.00 50.25
CA LEU A 60 21.38 -27.00 49.71
C LEU A 60 22.33 -27.56 48.64
N ALA A 61 22.56 -26.83 47.54
CA ALA A 61 23.82 -26.88 46.78
C ALA A 61 23.98 -25.60 45.93
N GLY A 62 25.07 -24.87 46.18
CA GLY A 62 25.44 -23.66 45.44
C GLY A 62 26.03 -23.97 44.06
N GLY A 63 25.68 -23.13 43.09
CA GLY A 63 26.29 -23.07 41.76
C GLY A 63 26.06 -21.68 41.15
N PRO A 64 27.02 -21.11 40.40
CA PRO A 64 26.94 -19.74 39.91
C PRO A 64 25.82 -19.59 38.87
N ILE A 65 25.03 -18.53 39.04
CA ILE A 65 23.92 -18.16 38.17
C ILE A 65 24.52 -17.63 36.86
N PHE A 66 24.49 -18.45 35.80
CA PHE A 66 24.57 -17.93 34.44
C PHE A 66 23.22 -17.30 34.11
N THR A 67 23.09 -15.99 34.32
CA THR A 67 21.95 -15.22 33.79
C THR A 67 22.10 -15.18 32.27
N ASN A 68 21.44 -16.10 31.59
CA ASN A 68 21.29 -16.05 30.14
C ASN A 68 20.43 -14.79 29.82
N PRO A 69 20.93 -13.78 29.09
CA PRO A 69 20.12 -12.62 28.77
C PRO A 69 18.94 -13.04 27.92
N ALA A 70 17.73 -12.63 28.33
CA ALA A 70 16.51 -12.87 27.58
C ALA A 70 16.65 -12.33 26.13
N PRO A 71 16.08 -13.01 25.12
CA PRO A 71 16.02 -12.48 23.77
C PRO A 71 15.39 -11.09 23.78
N PRO A 72 15.88 -10.12 22.99
CA PRO A 72 15.23 -8.82 22.91
C PRO A 72 13.78 -9.03 22.49
N ALA A 73 12.87 -8.57 23.34
CA ALA A 73 11.44 -8.64 23.08
C ALA A 73 11.16 -8.00 21.71
N ALA A 74 10.59 -8.77 20.79
CA ALA A 74 9.95 -8.19 19.63
C ALA A 74 8.91 -7.20 20.16
N SER A 75 9.08 -5.92 19.84
CA SER A 75 8.17 -4.84 20.21
C SER A 75 6.82 -5.15 19.57
N THR A 76 5.97 -5.86 20.29
CA THR A 76 4.59 -6.10 19.86
C THR A 76 3.94 -4.71 19.83
N PRO A 77 3.50 -4.21 18.67
CA PRO A 77 2.90 -2.88 18.62
C PRO A 77 1.69 -2.87 19.57
N PRO A 78 1.53 -1.84 20.43
CA PRO A 78 0.36 -1.77 21.28
C PRO A 78 -0.89 -1.79 20.40
N ALA A 79 -1.84 -2.67 20.74
CA ALA A 79 -3.05 -2.95 19.97
C ALA A 79 -3.98 -1.73 19.77
N ASN A 80 -3.62 -0.56 20.30
CA ASN A 80 -4.37 0.70 20.25
C ASN A 80 -3.52 1.89 19.78
N ALA A 81 -2.39 1.67 19.08
CA ALA A 81 -1.71 2.79 18.45
C ALA A 81 -2.67 3.42 17.42
N ALA A 82 -3.03 4.68 17.63
CA ALA A 82 -3.83 5.43 16.67
C ALA A 82 -3.15 5.37 15.30
N THR A 83 -3.95 5.13 14.25
CA THR A 83 -3.45 4.98 12.88
C THR A 83 -4.07 6.03 11.97
N ARG A 84 -3.29 6.46 10.98
CA ARG A 84 -3.78 7.26 9.85
C ARG A 84 -3.65 6.46 8.56
N LEU A 85 -4.60 6.69 7.64
CA LEU A 85 -4.52 6.11 6.30
C LEU A 85 -3.66 6.99 5.39
N VAL A 86 -2.81 6.35 4.59
CA VAL A 86 -2.03 6.98 3.53
C VAL A 86 -2.14 6.13 2.27
N GLY A 87 -2.35 6.74 1.11
CA GLY A 87 -2.62 5.96 -0.09
C GLY A 87 -2.60 6.75 -1.39
N ILE A 88 -2.80 6.03 -2.48
CA ILE A 88 -2.96 6.56 -3.83
C ILE A 88 -4.23 5.93 -4.42
N GLY A 89 -5.15 6.76 -4.91
CA GLY A 89 -6.44 6.26 -5.38
C GLY A 89 -7.17 5.51 -4.26
N HIS A 90 -7.75 4.36 -4.58
CA HIS A 90 -8.47 3.53 -3.62
C HIS A 90 -7.58 2.56 -2.82
N ALA A 91 -6.27 2.55 -3.04
CA ALA A 91 -5.35 1.72 -2.27
C ALA A 91 -4.74 2.53 -1.13
N ALA A 92 -4.85 2.04 0.09
CA ALA A 92 -4.32 2.70 1.28
C ALA A 92 -3.55 1.72 2.17
N ILE A 93 -2.72 2.27 3.05
CA ILE A 93 -2.07 1.56 4.14
C ILE A 93 -2.32 2.31 5.45
N ALA A 94 -2.68 1.58 6.49
CA ALA A 94 -2.77 2.13 7.83
C ALA A 94 -1.39 2.17 8.48
N VAL A 95 -0.93 3.38 8.81
CA VAL A 95 0.36 3.60 9.50
C VAL A 95 0.12 4.22 10.86
N PRO A 96 1.02 4.02 11.84
CA PRO A 96 0.91 4.70 13.13
C PRO A 96 0.88 6.22 12.95
N GLU A 97 0.05 6.90 13.72
CA GLU A 97 -0.17 8.34 13.59
C GLU A 97 1.10 9.15 13.83
N GLN A 98 2.00 8.66 14.69
CA GLN A 98 3.30 9.27 14.96
C GLN A 98 4.30 9.18 13.80
N TRP A 99 4.04 8.37 12.77
CA TRP A 99 4.93 8.29 11.61
C TRP A 99 4.87 9.59 10.81
N GLY A 100 6.02 10.24 10.64
CA GLY A 100 6.15 11.41 9.78
C GLY A 100 6.06 11.05 8.29
N THR A 101 5.96 12.06 7.43
CA THR A 101 6.12 11.88 5.98
C THR A 101 7.52 12.36 5.56
N ASN A 102 8.19 11.58 4.69
CA ASN A 102 9.50 11.87 4.12
C ASN A 102 10.58 12.29 5.15
N GLN A 103 10.66 11.60 6.30
CA GLN A 103 11.72 11.84 7.30
C GLN A 103 13.05 11.23 6.85
N LEU A 104 13.58 11.75 5.74
CA LEU A 104 14.74 11.25 5.03
C LEU A 104 15.98 12.11 5.30
N GLY A 105 17.14 11.46 5.32
CA GLY A 105 18.46 12.08 5.22
C GLY A 105 19.16 11.49 4.01
N CYS A 106 19.34 12.29 2.96
CA CYS A 106 19.89 11.84 1.67
C CYS A 106 19.17 10.63 1.08
N GLY A 107 17.84 10.63 1.11
CA GLY A 107 17.01 9.51 0.65
C GLY A 107 16.90 8.34 1.63
N THR A 108 17.77 8.24 2.65
CA THR A 108 17.71 7.19 3.67
C THR A 108 16.72 7.57 4.78
N PRO A 109 15.74 6.72 5.14
CA PRO A 109 14.87 6.96 6.30
C PRO A 109 15.65 7.11 7.60
N GLN A 110 15.46 8.24 8.29
CA GLN A 110 16.12 8.54 9.57
C GLN A 110 15.20 8.34 10.77
N LYS A 111 13.90 8.26 10.52
CA LYS A 111 12.85 7.98 11.49
C LYS A 111 11.75 7.20 10.79
N ASP A 112 10.90 6.57 11.60
CA ASP A 112 9.66 5.97 11.16
C ASP A 112 8.86 6.89 10.22
N THR A 113 8.66 6.45 8.97
CA THR A 113 8.13 7.36 7.96
C THR A 113 7.39 6.71 6.80
N VAL A 114 6.37 7.42 6.31
CA VAL A 114 5.82 7.18 4.98
C VAL A 114 6.60 7.99 3.96
N ILE A 115 7.05 7.32 2.90
CA ILE A 115 7.76 7.93 1.79
C ILE A 115 6.76 8.07 0.64
N ILE A 116 6.51 9.29 0.19
CA ILE A 116 5.66 9.58 -0.96
C ILE A 116 6.05 10.94 -1.53
N ASP A 117 6.23 11.02 -2.84
CA ASP A 117 6.65 12.24 -3.53
C ASP A 117 7.83 12.94 -2.84
N ALA A 118 8.87 12.18 -2.49
CA ALA A 118 10.02 12.71 -1.74
C ALA A 118 10.83 13.73 -2.57
N GLY A 119 10.56 13.88 -3.86
CA GLY A 119 11.29 14.77 -4.76
C GLY A 119 12.78 14.38 -4.91
N PRO A 120 13.59 15.27 -5.50
CA PRO A 120 15.02 15.06 -5.63
C PRO A 120 15.69 14.92 -4.26
N GLN A 121 16.48 13.86 -4.09
CA GLN A 121 17.27 13.60 -2.89
C GLN A 121 18.75 13.81 -3.20
N ASN A 122 19.48 14.42 -2.25
CA ASN A 122 20.94 14.47 -2.35
C ASN A 122 21.49 13.04 -2.26
N LEU A 123 22.38 12.69 -3.19
CA LEU A 123 23.11 11.42 -3.11
C LEU A 123 24.25 11.60 -2.11
N CYS A 124 24.00 11.23 -0.87
CA CYS A 124 25.04 11.14 0.15
C CYS A 124 24.92 9.84 0.93
N LEU A 125 26.05 9.31 1.39
CA LEU A 125 26.11 8.03 2.08
C LEU A 125 25.78 8.25 3.57
N VAL A 126 24.50 8.14 3.91
CA VAL A 126 24.03 8.21 5.31
C VAL A 126 23.42 6.86 5.69
N ASP A 127 23.92 6.31 6.79
CA ASP A 127 23.44 5.04 7.34
C ASP A 127 21.99 5.18 7.85
N ARG A 128 21.24 4.09 7.71
CA ARG A 128 19.90 3.98 8.29
C ARG A 128 20.05 3.67 9.79
N PRO A 129 19.42 4.43 10.70
CA PRO A 129 19.44 4.08 12.11
C PRO A 129 18.76 2.71 12.36
N LYS A 130 19.19 2.01 13.43
CA LYS A 130 18.51 0.79 13.89
C LYS A 130 17.11 1.12 14.40
N GLY A 131 16.17 0.21 14.20
CA GLY A 131 14.80 0.40 14.68
C GLY A 131 13.97 1.42 13.88
N VAL A 132 14.32 1.65 12.61
CA VAL A 132 13.64 2.61 11.74
C VAL A 132 12.88 1.89 10.64
N GLU A 133 11.58 2.12 10.64
CA GLU A 133 10.63 1.52 9.73
C GLU A 133 10.19 2.51 8.65
N SER A 134 9.91 2.03 7.45
CA SER A 134 9.35 2.91 6.42
C SER A 134 8.44 2.18 5.47
N VAL A 135 7.50 2.91 4.89
CA VAL A 135 6.74 2.44 3.73
C VAL A 135 6.78 3.48 2.62
N LEU A 136 7.27 3.07 1.44
CA LEU A 136 7.16 3.83 0.21
C LEU A 136 5.82 3.51 -0.45
N VAL A 137 5.04 4.55 -0.72
CA VAL A 137 3.78 4.49 -1.46
C VAL A 137 3.99 5.19 -2.79
N ARG A 138 3.78 4.48 -3.89
CA ARG A 138 4.03 5.00 -5.24
C ARG A 138 3.07 4.43 -6.27
N SER A 139 2.87 5.19 -7.33
CA SER A 139 2.23 4.71 -8.55
C SER A 139 3.21 3.85 -9.35
N GLY A 140 2.67 2.96 -10.17
CA GLY A 140 3.46 2.11 -11.04
C GLY A 140 4.08 0.91 -10.35
N LYS A 141 4.38 -0.10 -11.16
CA LYS A 141 5.20 -1.25 -10.76
C LYS A 141 6.64 -0.80 -10.43
N PRO A 142 7.21 -1.17 -9.27
CA PRO A 142 8.58 -0.84 -8.94
C PRO A 142 9.59 -1.47 -9.92
N ILE A 143 10.71 -0.78 -10.15
CA ILE A 143 11.79 -1.28 -11.00
C ILE A 143 12.37 -2.55 -10.37
N GLY A 144 12.53 -3.61 -11.16
CA GLY A 144 13.04 -4.89 -10.66
C GLY A 144 12.04 -5.72 -9.85
N PHE A 145 10.78 -5.26 -9.69
CA PHE A 145 9.76 -6.03 -8.98
C PHE A 145 9.47 -7.36 -9.66
N ARG A 146 9.52 -8.44 -8.87
CA ARG A 146 9.14 -9.79 -9.28
C ARG A 146 8.06 -10.31 -8.33
N ALA A 147 6.95 -10.77 -8.90
CA ALA A 147 5.88 -11.39 -8.12
C ALA A 147 6.31 -12.81 -7.74
N ASP A 148 6.57 -13.03 -6.46
CA ASP A 148 6.82 -14.36 -5.90
C ASP A 148 5.51 -15.05 -5.50
N GLU A 149 4.46 -14.26 -5.28
CA GLU A 149 3.13 -14.71 -4.89
C GLU A 149 2.05 -13.78 -5.45
N THR A 150 0.86 -14.33 -5.69
CA THR A 150 -0.35 -13.57 -5.98
C THR A 150 -1.42 -13.89 -4.95
N PHE A 151 -2.12 -12.89 -4.46
CA PHE A 151 -3.15 -13.03 -3.43
C PHE A 151 -4.31 -12.06 -3.67
N GLN A 152 -5.34 -12.12 -2.84
CA GLN A 152 -6.48 -11.21 -2.88
C GLN A 152 -6.41 -10.25 -1.69
N LEU A 153 -6.49 -8.95 -1.98
CA LEU A 153 -6.58 -7.87 -1.01
C LEU A 153 -7.96 -7.23 -1.15
N ASP A 154 -8.86 -7.48 -0.20
CA ASP A 154 -10.25 -6.99 -0.23
C ASP A 154 -10.99 -7.30 -1.55
N GLY A 155 -10.70 -8.46 -2.14
CA GLY A 155 -11.27 -8.91 -3.42
C GLY A 155 -10.59 -8.35 -4.67
N VAL A 156 -9.54 -7.54 -4.51
CA VAL A 156 -8.68 -7.04 -5.59
C VAL A 156 -7.41 -7.89 -5.66
N ARG A 157 -7.03 -8.31 -6.88
CA ARG A 157 -5.79 -9.06 -7.10
C ARG A 157 -4.59 -8.19 -6.72
N ALA A 158 -3.71 -8.74 -5.88
CA ALA A 158 -2.44 -8.16 -5.51
C ALA A 158 -1.30 -9.16 -5.75
N GLU A 159 -0.10 -8.63 -5.96
CA GLU A 159 1.13 -9.38 -6.20
C GLU A 159 2.13 -9.02 -5.10
N ARG A 160 2.81 -10.03 -4.54
CA ARG A 160 3.79 -9.86 -3.48
C ARG A 160 5.16 -10.29 -3.95
N GLN A 161 6.14 -9.44 -3.68
CA GLN A 161 7.55 -9.82 -3.63
C GLN A 161 7.88 -10.16 -2.18
N ARG A 162 8.47 -11.34 -1.96
CA ARG A 162 8.80 -11.83 -0.62
C ARG A 162 9.82 -10.92 0.05
N THR A 163 9.75 -10.91 1.38
CA THR A 163 10.69 -10.12 2.18
C THR A 163 12.08 -10.74 2.09
N THR A 164 13.06 -9.93 1.70
CA THR A 164 14.48 -10.28 1.71
C THR A 164 15.23 -9.32 2.62
N CYS A 165 16.32 -9.80 3.24
CA CYS A 165 17.15 -8.98 4.11
C CYS A 165 18.57 -8.89 3.54
N THR A 166 19.11 -7.68 3.52
CA THR A 166 20.45 -7.37 2.99
C THR A 166 21.21 -6.49 3.97
N GLY A 167 22.54 -6.57 3.94
CA GLY A 167 23.43 -5.83 4.83
C GLY A 167 24.07 -6.73 5.88
N ASP A 168 25.21 -6.29 6.40
CA ASP A 168 26.02 -7.01 7.37
C ASP A 168 25.72 -6.57 8.81
N SER A 169 26.14 -7.38 9.79
CA SER A 169 26.12 -6.96 11.19
C SER A 169 26.97 -5.69 11.36
N PRO A 170 26.45 -4.63 12.02
CA PRO A 170 25.31 -4.67 12.93
C PRO A 170 23.97 -4.21 12.34
N LEU A 171 23.88 -3.92 11.04
CA LEU A 171 22.69 -3.34 10.40
C LEU A 171 22.27 -4.16 9.18
N THR A 172 21.28 -5.01 9.39
CA THR A 172 20.55 -5.69 8.33
C THR A 172 19.25 -4.94 8.06
N VAL A 173 18.96 -4.65 6.79
CA VAL A 173 17.68 -4.05 6.36
C VAL A 173 16.88 -5.09 5.60
N CYS A 174 15.65 -5.32 6.04
CA CYS A 174 14.69 -6.18 5.38
C CYS A 174 13.73 -5.33 4.53
N SER A 175 13.42 -5.78 3.32
CA SER A 175 12.52 -5.10 2.39
C SER A 175 11.55 -6.08 1.75
N GLY A 176 10.31 -5.66 1.54
CA GLY A 176 9.27 -6.44 0.87
C GLY A 176 8.29 -5.51 0.14
N THR A 177 7.55 -6.03 -0.83
CA THR A 177 6.69 -5.18 -1.67
C THR A 177 5.38 -5.86 -2.01
N VAL A 178 4.30 -5.08 -2.00
CA VAL A 178 2.99 -5.43 -2.56
C VAL A 178 2.68 -4.49 -3.71
N PHE A 179 2.29 -5.02 -4.86
CA PHE A 179 1.82 -4.27 -6.02
C PHE A 179 0.38 -4.67 -6.32
N ILE A 180 -0.48 -3.71 -6.64
CA ILE A 180 -1.89 -3.91 -6.97
C ILE A 180 -2.07 -3.52 -8.45
N PRO A 181 -1.99 -4.48 -9.39
CA PRO A 181 -1.90 -4.15 -10.82
C PRO A 181 -3.09 -3.36 -11.37
N SER A 182 -4.31 -3.66 -10.91
CA SER A 182 -5.52 -2.98 -11.40
C SER A 182 -5.65 -1.53 -10.95
N LEU A 183 -4.93 -1.14 -9.89
CA LEU A 183 -4.91 0.22 -9.36
C LEU A 183 -3.60 0.95 -9.71
N ASP A 184 -2.62 0.23 -10.24
CA ASP A 184 -1.27 0.72 -10.53
C ASP A 184 -0.60 1.38 -9.32
N VAL A 185 -0.70 0.75 -8.14
CA VAL A 185 -0.11 1.23 -6.87
C VAL A 185 0.76 0.15 -6.24
N ALA A 186 1.92 0.56 -5.72
CA ALA A 186 2.82 -0.28 -4.95
C ALA A 186 3.09 0.28 -3.55
N PHE A 187 3.21 -0.64 -2.60
CA PHE A 187 3.65 -0.40 -1.23
C PHE A 187 4.93 -1.21 -1.00
N GLN A 188 6.04 -0.52 -0.75
CA GLN A 188 7.31 -1.16 -0.39
C GLN A 188 7.63 -0.81 1.06
N ALA A 189 7.68 -1.83 1.92
CA ALA A 189 8.02 -1.66 3.33
C ALA A 189 9.46 -2.06 3.57
N GLU A 190 10.14 -1.32 4.43
CA GLU A 190 11.52 -1.59 4.85
C GLU A 190 11.64 -1.48 6.37
N SER A 191 12.49 -2.34 6.92
CA SER A 191 12.77 -2.42 8.35
C SER A 191 14.25 -2.62 8.62
N SER A 192 14.82 -1.81 9.53
CA SER A 192 16.12 -2.11 10.16
C SER A 192 15.99 -2.92 11.46
N THR A 193 14.78 -3.36 11.81
CA THR A 193 14.53 -4.22 12.97
C THR A 193 14.55 -5.70 12.57
N ASN A 194 13.62 -6.14 11.71
CA ASN A 194 13.53 -7.53 11.25
C ASN A 194 12.51 -7.70 10.09
N ALA A 195 12.48 -8.90 9.49
CA ALA A 195 11.54 -9.24 8.42
C ALA A 195 10.06 -9.31 8.87
N GLY A 196 9.81 -9.57 10.15
CA GLY A 196 8.47 -9.61 10.75
C GLY A 196 7.80 -8.24 10.72
N GLU A 197 8.54 -7.16 11.00
CA GLU A 197 8.03 -5.79 10.90
C GLU A 197 7.59 -5.45 9.48
N VAL A 198 8.38 -5.83 8.46
CA VAL A 198 8.01 -5.67 7.05
C VAL A 198 6.69 -6.37 6.75
N HIS A 199 6.52 -7.60 7.24
CA HIS A 199 5.26 -8.33 7.07
C HIS A 199 4.10 -7.63 7.79
N GLY A 200 4.32 -7.17 9.02
CA GLY A 200 3.33 -6.47 9.84
C GLY A 200 2.87 -5.14 9.23
N ILE A 201 3.78 -4.39 8.59
CA ILE A 201 3.45 -3.16 7.85
C ILE A 201 2.60 -3.50 6.62
N LEU A 202 3.07 -4.40 5.76
CA LEU A 202 2.36 -4.76 4.51
C LEU A 202 1.01 -5.44 4.75
N ALA A 203 0.80 -6.06 5.91
CA ALA A 203 -0.49 -6.62 6.29
C ALA A 203 -1.57 -5.55 6.57
N ARG A 204 -1.20 -4.27 6.67
CA ARG A 204 -2.12 -3.14 6.93
C ARG A 204 -2.58 -2.43 5.66
N ILE A 205 -2.25 -2.97 4.49
CA ILE A 205 -2.74 -2.47 3.21
C ILE A 205 -4.21 -2.86 3.08
N MET A 206 -5.02 -1.97 2.50
CA MET A 206 -6.44 -2.18 2.27
C MET A 206 -6.92 -1.45 1.02
N ILE A 207 -8.03 -1.92 0.47
CA ILE A 207 -8.77 -1.22 -0.57
C ILE A 207 -9.94 -0.49 0.08
N VAL A 208 -9.95 0.85 -0.05
CA VAL A 208 -10.97 1.71 0.53
C VAL A 208 -11.90 2.24 -0.56
N SER A 209 -13.20 2.15 -0.34
CA SER A 209 -14.21 2.53 -1.36
C SER A 209 -14.73 3.96 -1.22
N ASP A 210 -14.59 4.56 -0.05
CA ASP A 210 -15.19 5.85 0.35
C ASP A 210 -14.20 7.02 0.26
N THR A 211 -12.91 6.72 0.28
CA THR A 211 -11.83 7.70 0.21
C THR A 211 -10.88 7.42 -0.95
N ILE A 212 -10.24 8.49 -1.42
CA ILE A 212 -9.31 8.52 -2.55
C ILE A 212 -8.04 9.22 -2.08
N GLY A 213 -6.92 8.53 -2.16
CA GLY A 213 -5.58 9.05 -1.89
C GLY A 213 -5.12 9.98 -3.01
N VAL A 214 -4.63 11.17 -2.64
CA VAL A 214 -4.03 12.13 -3.58
C VAL A 214 -2.78 11.50 -4.19
N PRO A 215 -2.71 11.28 -5.51
CA PRO A 215 -1.53 10.72 -6.16
C PRO A 215 -0.37 11.71 -6.16
N GLU A 216 0.86 11.22 -6.23
CA GLU A 216 2.01 12.04 -6.58
C GLU A 216 1.89 12.59 -8.02
N PRO A 217 2.33 13.83 -8.28
CA PRO A 217 2.52 14.30 -9.64
C PRO A 217 3.54 13.39 -10.33
N LEU A 218 3.12 12.74 -11.42
CA LEU A 218 3.93 11.72 -12.10
C LEU A 218 5.24 12.32 -12.61
N PHE A 219 6.35 12.01 -11.95
CA PHE A 219 7.69 12.18 -12.50
C PHE A 219 8.09 10.91 -13.26
N SER A 220 7.42 10.63 -14.38
CA SER A 220 7.91 9.58 -15.28
C SER A 220 8.89 10.19 -16.28
N GLU A 221 10.16 9.79 -16.21
CA GLU A 221 11.19 10.19 -17.19
C GLU A 221 10.80 9.81 -18.63
N SER A 222 9.98 8.78 -18.81
CA SER A 222 9.52 8.29 -20.11
C SER A 222 8.37 9.09 -20.73
N ASN A 223 7.75 10.02 -20.00
CA ASN A 223 6.71 10.88 -20.55
C ASN A 223 6.82 12.32 -20.00
N PRO A 224 7.64 13.19 -20.62
CA PRO A 224 7.81 14.57 -20.17
C PRO A 224 6.51 15.40 -20.20
N ALA A 225 5.44 14.90 -20.82
CA ALA A 225 4.13 15.54 -20.79
C ALA A 225 3.40 15.43 -19.43
N ALA A 226 3.81 14.50 -18.56
CA ALA A 226 3.31 14.36 -17.18
C ALA A 226 3.73 15.52 -16.26
N ARG A 227 4.65 16.39 -16.74
CA ARG A 227 5.00 17.66 -16.08
C ARG A 227 3.89 18.71 -16.19
N PHE A 228 2.91 18.51 -17.06
CA PHE A 228 1.88 19.50 -17.33
C PHE A 228 0.65 19.31 -16.45
N SER A 229 0.25 20.40 -15.82
CA SER A 229 -0.91 20.53 -14.94
C SER A 229 -2.19 19.87 -15.45
N GLN A 230 -2.44 19.89 -16.77
CA GLN A 230 -3.65 19.32 -17.35
C GLN A 230 -3.70 17.79 -17.20
N GLN A 231 -2.61 17.07 -17.47
CA GLN A 231 -2.60 15.61 -17.35
C GLN A 231 -2.77 15.17 -15.90
N TYR A 232 -2.18 15.91 -14.97
CA TYR A 232 -2.37 15.65 -13.55
C TYR A 232 -3.80 15.97 -13.09
N ALA A 233 -4.41 17.05 -13.62
CA ALA A 233 -5.82 17.36 -13.40
C ALA A 233 -6.76 16.27 -13.94
N ASP A 234 -6.47 15.76 -15.13
CA ASP A 234 -7.23 14.65 -15.75
C ASP A 234 -7.10 13.39 -14.90
N ARG A 235 -5.90 13.10 -14.37
CA ARG A 235 -5.66 12.00 -13.43
C ARG A 235 -6.46 12.15 -12.15
N LEU A 236 -6.47 13.34 -11.53
CA LEU A 236 -7.27 13.62 -10.33
C LEU A 236 -8.77 13.42 -10.62
N THR A 237 -9.25 13.90 -11.77
CA THR A 237 -10.64 13.76 -12.19
C THR A 237 -11.02 12.29 -12.41
N ALA A 238 -10.15 11.50 -13.06
CA ALA A 238 -10.36 10.07 -13.27
C ALA A 238 -10.44 9.27 -11.96
N LEU A 239 -9.78 9.75 -10.90
CA LEU A 239 -9.86 9.18 -9.55
C LEU A 239 -11.07 9.69 -8.75
N GLY A 240 -11.88 10.60 -9.30
CA GLY A 240 -13.03 11.17 -8.61
C GLY A 240 -12.72 12.38 -7.73
N LEU A 241 -11.54 12.99 -7.85
CA LEU A 241 -11.17 14.25 -7.19
C LEU A 241 -11.42 15.45 -8.10
N LYS A 242 -11.57 16.65 -7.52
CA LYS A 242 -11.78 17.90 -8.27
C LYS A 242 -10.49 18.72 -8.33
N PRO A 243 -9.80 18.81 -9.47
CA PRO A 243 -8.63 19.67 -9.58
C PRO A 243 -8.99 21.15 -9.52
N ASN A 244 -8.23 21.95 -8.77
CA ASN A 244 -8.27 23.41 -8.77
C ASN A 244 -6.89 23.95 -9.15
N ILE A 245 -6.74 24.42 -10.38
CA ILE A 245 -5.44 24.90 -10.87
C ILE A 245 -5.22 26.35 -10.42
N GLN A 246 -4.14 26.58 -9.67
CA GLN A 246 -3.68 27.91 -9.30
C GLN A 246 -2.33 28.19 -9.96
N THR A 247 -2.19 29.37 -10.54
CA THR A 247 -0.93 29.78 -11.20
C THR A 247 -0.08 30.64 -10.27
N ARG A 248 1.24 30.42 -10.27
CA ARG A 248 2.21 31.22 -9.53
C ARG A 248 3.42 31.55 -10.41
N LYS A 249 3.84 32.82 -10.40
CA LYS A 249 5.09 33.24 -11.05
C LYS A 249 6.29 32.68 -10.27
N SER A 250 7.21 32.05 -10.97
CA SER A 250 8.45 31.52 -10.39
C SER A 250 9.61 31.74 -11.35
N PRO A 251 10.50 32.71 -11.08
CA PRO A 251 11.68 32.95 -11.90
C PRO A 251 12.56 31.68 -11.99
N GLY A 252 13.05 31.38 -13.19
CA GLY A 252 13.90 30.20 -13.43
C GLY A 252 13.16 28.86 -13.55
N SER A 253 11.83 28.85 -13.39
CA SER A 253 11.02 27.63 -13.56
C SER A 253 10.36 27.58 -14.94
N ILE A 254 10.14 26.37 -15.46
CA ILE A 254 9.46 26.16 -16.74
C ILE A 254 7.95 26.36 -16.55
N PRO A 255 7.28 27.24 -17.33
CA PRO A 255 5.83 27.39 -17.29
C PRO A 255 5.09 26.06 -17.51
N GLY A 256 4.00 25.86 -16.78
CA GLY A 256 3.19 24.65 -16.80
C GLY A 256 3.62 23.56 -15.82
N ASN A 257 4.83 23.64 -15.25
CA ASN A 257 5.28 22.70 -14.21
C ASN A 257 4.44 22.84 -12.93
N ILE A 258 4.17 21.71 -12.28
CA ILE A 258 3.56 21.68 -10.95
C ILE A 258 4.62 22.06 -9.91
N LEU A 259 4.31 23.05 -9.08
CA LEU A 259 5.12 23.51 -7.95
C LEU A 259 4.69 22.86 -6.63
N ALA A 260 3.39 22.65 -6.45
CA ALA A 260 2.83 22.12 -5.22
C ALA A 260 1.44 21.51 -5.45
N VAL A 261 1.09 20.54 -4.61
CA VAL A 261 -0.23 19.92 -4.55
C VAL A 261 -0.75 20.00 -3.11
N SER A 262 -2.00 20.40 -2.93
CA SER A 262 -2.64 20.50 -1.62
C SER A 262 -4.10 20.01 -1.66
N PRO A 263 -4.53 19.09 -0.78
CA PRO A 263 -3.73 18.38 0.23
C PRO A 263 -2.57 17.57 -0.37
N SER A 264 -1.53 17.31 0.43
CA SER A 264 -0.30 16.67 -0.06
C SER A 264 -0.55 15.27 -0.60
N PRO A 265 0.29 14.77 -1.54
CA PRO A 265 0.24 13.38 -1.96
C PRO A 265 0.21 12.41 -0.79
N GLY A 266 -0.58 11.35 -0.91
CA GLY A 266 -0.84 10.37 0.14
C GLY A 266 -2.05 10.67 1.02
N THR A 267 -2.55 11.91 1.02
CA THR A 267 -3.71 12.28 1.84
C THR A 267 -4.98 11.60 1.32
N MET A 268 -5.72 10.92 2.20
CA MET A 268 -7.01 10.29 1.86
C MET A 268 -8.15 11.30 1.96
N LEU A 269 -8.88 11.51 0.87
CA LEU A 269 -9.96 12.48 0.77
C LEU A 269 -11.27 11.79 0.39
N THR A 270 -12.41 12.39 0.75
CA THR A 270 -13.71 11.92 0.24
C THR A 270 -13.84 12.15 -1.27
N SER A 271 -14.66 11.33 -1.92
CA SER A 271 -14.97 11.53 -3.34
C SER A 271 -15.52 12.92 -3.63
N GLY A 272 -15.02 13.54 -4.70
CA GLY A 272 -15.37 14.90 -5.12
C GLY A 272 -14.67 16.01 -4.33
N ALA A 273 -13.76 15.69 -3.41
CA ALA A 273 -12.95 16.67 -2.71
C ALA A 273 -12.02 17.43 -3.67
N THR A 274 -11.73 18.69 -3.33
CA THR A 274 -10.89 19.57 -4.15
C THR A 274 -9.42 19.36 -3.84
N VAL A 275 -8.60 19.22 -4.88
CA VAL A 275 -7.13 19.23 -4.81
C VAL A 275 -6.61 20.44 -5.57
N THR A 276 -5.93 21.33 -4.85
CA THR A 276 -5.29 22.51 -5.43
C THR A 276 -3.94 22.13 -6.02
N VAL A 277 -3.74 22.44 -7.30
CA VAL A 277 -2.49 22.20 -8.02
C VAL A 277 -1.89 23.56 -8.36
N THR A 278 -0.77 23.90 -7.73
CA THR A 278 -0.05 25.14 -8.00
C THR A 278 0.90 24.92 -9.16
N VAL A 279 0.82 25.76 -10.19
CA VAL A 279 1.56 25.59 -11.44
C VAL A 279 2.34 26.86 -11.77
N VAL A 280 3.49 26.70 -12.41
CA VAL A 280 4.31 27.83 -12.88
C VAL A 280 3.57 28.55 -14.01
N THR A 281 3.46 29.87 -13.91
CA THR A 281 3.07 30.72 -15.04
C THR A 281 4.22 31.63 -15.46
N GLN A 282 4.14 32.19 -16.67
CA GLN A 282 5.13 33.14 -17.18
C GLN A 282 5.24 34.38 -16.26
N PRO A 283 6.46 34.94 -16.09
CA PRO A 283 6.68 36.16 -15.32
C PRO A 283 5.86 37.36 -15.80
#